data_AF-A0A1P8M6K9-F1
#
_entry.id   AF-A0A1P8M6K9-F1
#
_cell.length_a   1.000
_cell.length_b   1.000
_cell.length_c   1.000
_cell.angle_alpha   90.00
_cell.angle_beta   90.00
_cell.angle_gamma   90.00
#
_symmetry.space_group_name_H-M   'P 1'
#
loop_
_entity.id
_entity.type
_entity.pdbx_description
1 polymer ?
#
loop_
_entity_poly.entity_id
_entity_poly.type
_entity_poly.pdbx_seq_one_letter_code
_entity_poly.pdbx_strand_id
1 'polypeptide(L)'
;MNPLPPSSGNTVRHRLNRGGDRRLNRALHTITMTRMTHDPGTRDHVAKRTQEGRSYREIRRSLKRYIARILYRQLNSLYATAGPAHPTLPGQTPTRNRSARMYD
;
A
#
# COMPACT_ATOMS: atom_id res chain seq x y z
N MET A 1 -19.51 2.65 -36.67
CA MET A 1 -19.56 4.07 -37.08
C MET A 1 -18.62 4.86 -36.19
N ASN A 2 -17.87 5.76 -36.82
CA ASN A 2 -16.46 6.09 -36.54
C ASN A 2 -16.14 6.80 -35.21
N PRO A 3 -14.91 6.61 -34.69
CA PRO A 3 -14.40 7.32 -33.52
C PRO A 3 -13.96 8.76 -33.88
N LEU A 4 -14.19 9.71 -32.98
CA LEU A 4 -13.59 11.06 -33.06
C LEU A 4 -12.13 11.03 -32.58
N PRO A 5 -11.20 11.69 -33.27
CA PRO A 5 -9.83 11.85 -32.79
C PRO A 5 -9.76 12.92 -31.69
N PRO A 6 -9.04 12.69 -30.58
CA PRO A 6 -8.67 13.77 -29.67
C PRO A 6 -7.66 14.69 -30.33
N SER A 7 -7.95 16.00 -30.34
CA SER A 7 -7.01 17.01 -30.82
C SER A 7 -5.80 17.10 -29.89
N SER A 8 -4.67 17.40 -30.51
CA SER A 8 -3.33 17.52 -29.92
C SER A 8 -3.29 18.31 -28.61
N GLY A 9 -3.02 17.62 -27.52
CA GLY A 9 -2.67 18.19 -26.22
C GLY A 9 -1.87 17.14 -25.47
N ASN A 10 -0.57 17.07 -25.77
CA ASN A 10 0.37 16.06 -25.30
C ASN A 10 0.64 16.19 -23.78
N THR A 11 -0.36 15.93 -22.94
CA THR A 11 -0.18 15.68 -21.51
C THR A 11 -1.31 14.79 -21.02
N VAL A 12 -1.09 13.47 -21.04
CA VAL A 12 -1.82 12.58 -20.13
C VAL A 12 -1.34 12.92 -18.72
N ARG A 13 -1.99 13.91 -18.08
CA ARG A 13 -1.75 14.18 -16.66
C ARG A 13 -2.29 12.99 -15.88
N HIS A 14 -1.44 12.01 -15.60
CA HIS A 14 -1.69 11.06 -14.53
C HIS A 14 -1.80 11.84 -13.22
N ARG A 15 -3.03 12.14 -12.78
CA ARG A 15 -3.25 12.73 -11.46
C ARG A 15 -2.83 11.71 -10.42
N LEU A 16 -1.90 12.11 -9.55
CA LEU A 16 -1.64 11.39 -8.31
C LEU A 16 -2.95 11.28 -7.53
N ASN A 17 -3.37 10.05 -7.21
CA ASN A 17 -4.51 9.82 -6.34
C ASN A 17 -4.21 10.38 -4.93
N ARG A 18 -4.57 11.66 -4.70
CA ARG A 18 -4.44 12.35 -3.39
C ARG A 18 -5.26 11.69 -2.28
N GLY A 19 -6.16 10.77 -2.65
CA GLY A 19 -7.03 10.07 -1.73
C GLY A 19 -6.38 8.88 -1.03
N GLY A 20 -5.55 8.11 -1.74
CA GLY A 20 -5.23 6.73 -1.34
C GLY A 20 -6.47 5.93 -0.92
N ASP A 21 -6.28 4.81 -0.25
CA ASP A 21 -7.39 4.12 0.42
C ASP A 21 -7.74 4.85 1.73
N ARG A 22 -8.85 5.59 1.72
CA ARG A 22 -9.34 6.32 2.90
C ARG A 22 -9.79 5.39 4.03
N ARG A 23 -10.35 4.22 3.69
CA ARG A 23 -10.83 3.24 4.67
C ARG A 23 -9.66 2.60 5.40
N LEU A 24 -8.66 2.15 4.64
CA LEU A 24 -7.42 1.61 5.21
C LEU A 24 -6.71 2.64 6.10
N ASN A 25 -6.58 3.88 5.63
CA ASN A 25 -5.95 4.94 6.41
C ASN A 25 -6.71 5.24 7.71
N ARG A 26 -8.05 5.18 7.69
CA ARG A 26 -8.88 5.32 8.89
C ARG A 26 -8.69 4.13 9.83
N ALA A 27 -8.68 2.91 9.31
CA ALA A 27 -8.45 1.70 10.10
C ALA A 27 -7.08 1.74 10.81
N LEU A 28 -6.01 2.06 10.08
CA LEU A 28 -4.67 2.22 10.66
C LEU A 28 -4.63 3.27 11.76
N HIS A 29 -5.36 4.38 11.57
CA HIS A 29 -5.48 5.41 12.60
C HIS A 29 -6.18 4.87 13.86
N THR A 30 -7.33 4.22 13.71
CA THR A 30 -8.09 3.63 14.82
C THR A 30 -7.28 2.57 15.58
N ILE A 31 -6.60 1.67 14.86
CA ILE A 31 -5.73 0.65 15.46
C ILE A 31 -4.61 1.32 16.27
N THR A 32 -3.99 2.36 15.71
CA THR A 32 -2.91 3.08 16.41
C THR A 32 -3.42 3.71 17.71
N MET A 33 -4.58 4.37 17.70
CA MET A 33 -5.17 4.95 18.92
C MET A 33 -5.51 3.87 19.94
N THR A 34 -6.12 2.77 19.51
CA THR A 34 -6.47 1.65 20.39
C THR A 34 -5.24 1.06 21.06
N ARG A 35 -4.15 0.83 20.31
CA ARG A 35 -2.90 0.30 20.85
C ARG A 35 -2.22 1.27 21.82
N MET A 36 -2.21 2.57 21.51
CA MET A 36 -1.63 3.56 22.43
C MET A 36 -2.36 3.61 23.78
N THR A 37 -3.65 3.25 23.84
CA THR A 37 -4.42 3.21 25.09
C THR A 37 -4.28 1.86 25.81
N HIS A 38 -4.39 0.74 25.10
CA HIS A 38 -4.59 -0.59 25.70
C HIS A 38 -3.37 -1.52 25.63
N ASP A 39 -2.45 -1.33 24.68
CA ASP A 39 -1.30 -2.22 24.49
C ASP A 39 -0.11 -1.75 25.35
N PRO A 40 0.30 -2.49 26.40
CA PRO A 40 1.37 -2.07 27.30
C PRO A 40 2.69 -1.80 26.56
N GLY A 41 3.06 -2.65 25.60
CA GLY A 41 4.30 -2.47 24.84
C GLY A 41 4.29 -1.22 23.95
N THR A 42 3.12 -0.85 23.42
CA THR A 42 2.99 0.43 22.70
C THR A 42 3.08 1.62 23.64
N ARG A 43 2.52 1.53 24.86
CA ARG A 43 2.62 2.59 25.88
C ARG A 43 4.06 2.83 26.31
N ASP A 44 4.82 1.77 26.56
CA ASP A 44 6.23 1.85 26.93
C ASP A 44 7.06 2.47 25.81
N HIS A 45 6.77 2.07 24.56
CA HIS A 45 7.39 2.71 23.40
C HIS A 45 7.07 4.21 23.33
N VAL A 46 5.80 4.60 23.52
CA VAL A 46 5.41 6.02 23.53
C VAL A 46 6.10 6.79 24.64
N ALA A 47 6.19 6.23 25.85
CA ALA A 47 6.89 6.84 26.98
C ALA A 47 8.37 7.05 26.66
N LYS A 48 9.06 6.00 26.18
CA LYS A 48 10.46 6.08 25.75
C LYS A 48 10.68 7.16 24.69
N ARG A 49 9.86 7.18 23.64
CA ARG A 49 10.03 8.16 22.55
C ARG A 49 9.70 9.60 22.99
N THR A 50 8.79 9.76 23.95
CA THR A 50 8.50 11.06 24.57
C THR A 50 9.70 11.55 25.37
N GLN A 51 10.36 10.67 26.13
CA GLN A 51 11.60 11.00 26.86
C GLN A 51 12.76 11.37 25.92
N GLU A 52 12.82 10.77 24.72
CA GLU A 52 13.77 11.15 23.66
C GLU A 52 13.43 12.50 22.98
N GLY A 53 12.43 13.24 23.46
CA GLY A 53 12.05 14.56 22.93
C GLY A 53 11.25 14.53 21.62
N ARG A 54 10.74 13.36 21.19
CA ARG A 54 9.92 13.28 19.98
C ARG A 54 8.53 13.85 20.23
N SER A 55 8.00 14.58 19.25
CA SER A 55 6.62 15.04 19.31
C SER A 55 5.63 13.87 19.19
N TYR A 56 4.48 13.99 19.84
CA TYR A 56 3.43 12.98 19.79
C TYR A 56 2.95 12.68 18.34
N ARG A 57 2.99 13.69 17.45
CA ARG A 57 2.68 13.52 16.03
C ARG A 57 3.70 12.61 15.33
N GLU A 58 4.99 12.76 15.61
CA GLU A 58 6.04 11.91 15.06
C GLU A 58 5.95 10.49 15.58
N ILE A 59 5.72 10.33 16.89
CA ILE A 59 5.53 9.02 17.54
C ILE A 59 4.37 8.27 16.88
N ARG A 60 3.20 8.92 16.78
CA ARG A 60 2.03 8.34 16.10
C ARG A 60 2.31 8.00 14.63
N ARG A 61 3.11 8.80 13.92
CA ARG A 61 3.49 8.53 12.53
C ARG A 61 4.47 7.35 12.42
N SER A 62 5.34 7.15 13.40
CA SER A 62 6.22 5.97 13.48
C SER A 62 5.39 4.71 13.72
N LEU A 63 4.46 4.74 14.69
CA LEU A 63 3.58 3.63 15.03
C LEU A 63 2.71 3.20 13.86
N LYS A 64 2.06 4.17 13.17
CA LYS A 64 1.28 3.88 11.96
C LYS A 64 2.12 3.18 10.88
N ARG A 65 3.35 3.63 10.65
CA ARG A 65 4.27 3.00 9.68
C ARG A 65 4.70 1.60 10.12
N TYR A 66 4.93 1.39 11.40
CA TYR A 66 5.26 0.08 11.94
C TYR A 66 4.11 -0.91 11.77
N ILE A 67 2.89 -0.52 12.14
CA ILE A 67 1.68 -1.34 11.97
C ILE A 67 1.44 -1.66 10.50
N ALA A 68 1.51 -0.67 9.61
CA ALA A 68 1.33 -0.89 8.17
C ALA A 68 2.35 -1.89 7.60
N ARG A 69 3.62 -1.81 8.02
CA ARG A 69 4.66 -2.78 7.61
C ARG A 69 4.37 -4.19 8.10
N ILE A 70 3.90 -4.36 9.33
CA ILE A 70 3.53 -5.67 9.87
C ILE A 70 2.37 -6.25 9.05
N LEU A 71 1.30 -5.48 8.87
CA LEU A 71 0.13 -5.92 8.14
C LEU A 71 0.48 -6.31 6.70
N TYR A 72 1.30 -5.50 6.02
CA TYR A 72 1.77 -5.83 4.68
C TYR A 72 2.53 -7.15 4.64
N ARG A 73 3.47 -7.38 5.57
CA ARG A 73 4.23 -8.63 5.64
C ARG A 73 3.32 -9.83 5.91
N GLN A 74 2.38 -9.70 6.84
CA GLN A 74 1.42 -10.75 7.17
C GLN A 74 0.54 -11.08 5.98
N LEU A 75 -0.09 -10.08 5.36
CA LEU A 75 -0.90 -10.26 4.17
C LEU A 75 -0.10 -10.92 3.05
N ASN A 76 1.10 -10.40 2.76
CA ASN A 76 1.95 -10.96 1.71
C ASN A 76 2.35 -12.41 2.00
N SER A 77 2.67 -12.75 3.25
CA SER A 77 2.92 -14.14 3.67
C SER A 77 1.69 -15.01 3.47
N LEU A 78 0.50 -14.55 3.87
CA LEU A 78 -0.75 -15.29 3.69
C LEU A 78 -1.04 -15.54 2.20
N TYR A 79 -0.88 -14.52 1.35
CA TYR A 79 -1.06 -14.66 -0.10
C TYR A 79 0.02 -15.52 -0.76
N ALA A 80 1.25 -15.51 -0.26
CA ALA A 80 2.34 -16.35 -0.77
C ALA A 80 2.13 -17.83 -0.39
N THR A 81 1.67 -18.11 0.83
CA THR A 81 1.36 -19.47 1.30
C THR A 81 0.13 -20.06 0.62
N ALA A 82 -0.81 -19.23 0.16
CA ALA A 82 -2.03 -19.69 -0.50
C ALA A 82 -1.83 -20.29 -1.91
N GLY A 83 -0.62 -20.25 -2.49
CA GLY A 83 -0.42 -20.62 -3.92
C GLY A 83 -1.16 -19.67 -4.86
N PRO A 84 -0.87 -19.65 -6.18
CA PRO A 84 -1.30 -18.56 -7.04
C PRO A 84 -2.78 -18.70 -7.45
N ALA A 85 -3.70 -18.48 -6.52
CA ALA A 85 -4.99 -17.90 -6.86
C ALA A 85 -4.81 -16.38 -6.96
N HIS A 86 -3.91 -15.92 -7.83
CA HIS A 86 -3.85 -14.51 -8.19
C HIS A 86 -5.19 -14.20 -8.87
N PRO A 87 -6.07 -13.34 -8.32
CA PRO A 87 -7.17 -12.84 -9.11
C PRO A 87 -6.52 -12.00 -10.20
N THR A 88 -6.36 -12.58 -11.39
CA THR A 88 -6.05 -11.84 -12.61
C THR A 88 -7.03 -10.68 -12.64
N LEU A 89 -6.52 -9.46 -12.41
CA LEU A 89 -7.30 -8.26 -12.67
C LEU A 89 -7.79 -8.41 -14.12
N PRO A 90 -9.10 -8.35 -14.40
CA PRO A 90 -9.59 -8.48 -15.77
C PRO A 90 -8.95 -7.37 -16.61
N GLY A 91 -8.03 -7.75 -17.51
CA GLY A 91 -7.35 -6.80 -18.40
C GLY A 91 -5.83 -6.97 -18.61
N GLN A 92 -5.15 -7.91 -17.96
CA GLN A 92 -3.75 -8.23 -18.31
C GLN A 92 -3.69 -9.49 -19.17
N THR A 93 -3.67 -9.31 -20.49
CA THR A 93 -3.26 -10.36 -21.43
C THR A 93 -1.76 -10.62 -21.25
N PRO A 94 -1.31 -11.87 -21.07
CA PRO A 94 0.11 -12.17 -21.14
C PRO A 94 0.54 -11.93 -22.58
N THR A 95 1.33 -10.87 -22.81
CA THR A 95 1.98 -10.64 -24.09
C THR A 95 2.91 -11.82 -24.34
N ARG A 96 2.49 -12.75 -25.18
CA ARG A 96 3.30 -13.86 -25.65
C ARG A 96 4.50 -13.26 -26.38
N ASN A 97 5.65 -13.21 -25.71
CA ASN A 97 6.93 -12.87 -26.34
C ASN A 97 7.20 -13.93 -27.40
N ARG A 98 6.89 -13.61 -28.65
CA ARG A 98 7.20 -14.42 -29.82
C ARG A 98 8.46 -13.83 -30.43
N SER A 99 9.60 -14.13 -29.85
CA SER A 99 10.88 -13.89 -30.50
C SER A 99 11.87 -15.00 -30.14
N ALA A 100 12.56 -15.46 -31.18
CA ALA A 100 13.74 -16.31 -31.18
C ALA A 100 13.55 -17.82 -30.94
N ARG A 101 13.04 -18.53 -31.96
CA ARG A 101 13.62 -19.78 -32.48
C ARG A 101 13.22 -19.98 -33.95
N MET A 102 14.15 -19.73 -34.86
CA MET A 102 14.41 -20.57 -36.04
C MET A 102 15.52 -19.92 -36.86
N TYR A 103 16.77 -20.23 -36.51
CA TYR A 103 17.71 -20.60 -37.55
C TYR A 103 17.47 -22.09 -37.79
N ASP A 104 16.84 -22.39 -38.92
CA ASP A 104 16.98 -23.60 -39.73
C ASP A 104 16.89 -23.14 -41.19
#